data_AF-A0A821RQ08-F1
#
_entry.id   AF-A0A821RQ08-F1
#
_cell.length_a   1.000
_cell.length_b   1.000
_cell.length_c   1.000
_cell.angle_alpha   90.00
_cell.angle_beta   90.00
_cell.angle_gamma   90.00
#
_symmetry.space_group_name_H-M   'P 1'
#
loop_
_entity.id
_entity.type
_entity.pdbx_description
1 polymer ?
#
loop_
_entity_poly.entity_id
_entity_poly.type
_entity_poly.pdbx_seq_one_letter_code
_entity_poly.pdbx_strand_id
1 'polypeptide(L)' 'MDKFDDDLVALFKRRAYDIAVSTDCKVTLNGKRIPIKNMKDYMLMYIETTEKEIVYKKVNDRWEIGLA' A
#
# COMPACT_ATOMS: atom_id res chain seq x y z
N MET A 1 -23.65 -14.17 -13.08
CA MET A 1 -22.62 -13.20 -12.65
C MET A 1 -22.57 -13.32 -11.13
N ASP A 2 -22.17 -14.48 -10.63
CA ASP A 2 -22.61 -14.93 -9.29
C ASP A 2 -21.46 -14.95 -8.28
N LYS A 3 -20.24 -14.64 -8.73
CA LYS A 3 -19.02 -14.59 -7.94
C LYS A 3 -18.10 -13.51 -8.49
N PHE A 4 -17.28 -12.93 -7.62
CA PHE A 4 -16.17 -12.11 -8.04
C PHE A 4 -15.09 -13.01 -8.66
N ASP A 5 -14.57 -12.62 -9.82
CA ASP A 5 -13.41 -13.25 -10.41
C ASP A 5 -12.13 -12.87 -9.66
N ASP A 6 -11.06 -13.61 -9.94
CA ASP A 6 -9.79 -13.46 -9.23
C ASP A 6 -9.14 -12.09 -9.47
N ASP A 7 -9.32 -11.50 -10.66
CA ASP A 7 -8.78 -10.19 -11.02
C ASP A 7 -9.46 -9.06 -10.23
N LEU A 8 -10.79 -9.12 -10.11
CA LEU A 8 -11.56 -8.17 -9.31
C LEU A 8 -11.23 -8.31 -7.83
N VAL A 9 -11.11 -9.55 -7.33
CA VAL A 9 -10.68 -9.81 -5.95
C VAL A 9 -9.26 -9.28 -5.71
N ALA A 10 -8.35 -9.43 -6.67
CA ALA A 10 -6.99 -8.88 -6.60
C ALA A 10 -7.01 -7.36 -6.55
N LEU A 11 -7.87 -6.71 -7.34
CA LEU A 11 -8.05 -5.27 -7.33
C LEU A 11 -8.55 -4.76 -5.97
N PHE A 12 -9.53 -5.42 -5.37
CA PHE A 12 -10.03 -5.09 -4.04
C PHE A 12 -9.00 -5.31 -2.95
N LYS A 13 -8.24 -6.41 -3.04
CA LYS A 13 -7.10 -6.67 -2.13
C LYS A 13 -6.09 -5.54 -2.20
N ARG A 14 -5.63 -5.16 -3.40
CA ARG A 14 -4.71 -4.03 -3.58
C ARG A 14 -5.27 -2.74 -2.97
N ARG A 15 -6.56 -2.45 -3.21
CA ARG A 15 -7.20 -1.24 -2.69
C ARG A 15 -7.20 -1.18 -1.15
N ALA A 16 -7.30 -2.32 -0.47
CA ALA A 16 -7.19 -2.36 0.98
C ALA A 16 -5.79 -1.96 1.47
N TYR A 17 -4.73 -2.31 0.73
CA TYR A 17 -3.35 -1.86 1.02
C TYR A 17 -3.20 -0.35 0.74
N ASP A 18 -3.78 0.17 -0.34
CA ASP A 18 -3.76 1.61 -0.63
C ASP A 18 -4.39 2.44 0.50
N ILE A 19 -5.52 1.97 1.05
CA ILE A 19 -6.21 2.64 2.16
C ILE A 19 -5.37 2.54 3.45
N ALA A 20 -4.71 1.41 3.67
CA ALA A 20 -3.85 1.21 4.84
C ALA A 20 -2.65 2.18 4.88
N VAL A 21 -2.15 2.62 3.72
CA VAL A 21 -1.08 3.62 3.66
C VAL A 21 -1.60 5.06 3.64
N SER A 22 -2.80 5.29 3.08
CA SER A 22 -3.34 6.64 2.87
C SER A 22 -4.09 7.22 4.07
N THR A 23 -4.24 6.46 5.16
CA THR A 23 -5.02 6.86 6.34
C THR A 23 -4.32 6.46 7.63
N ASP A 24 -4.63 7.14 8.74
CA ASP A 24 -4.12 6.78 10.07
C ASP A 24 -4.86 5.60 10.73
N CYS A 25 -5.64 4.84 9.94
CA CYS A 25 -6.49 3.76 10.41
C CYS A 25 -5.80 2.40 10.31
N LYS A 26 -6.05 1.51 11.29
CA LYS A 26 -5.62 0.11 11.21
C LYS A 26 -6.57 -0.67 10.30
N VAL A 27 -6.13 -0.98 9.09
CA VAL A 27 -6.93 -1.75 8.12
C VAL A 27 -6.75 -3.26 8.31
N THR A 28 -7.86 -3.98 8.25
CA THR A 28 -7.92 -5.45 8.34
C THR A 28 -8.65 -5.99 7.13
N LEU A 29 -8.10 -7.03 6.49
CA LEU A 29 -8.71 -7.73 5.37
C LEU A 29 -8.81 -9.23 5.70
N ASN A 30 -10.01 -9.80 5.61
CA ASN A 30 -10.29 -11.21 5.94
C ASN A 30 -9.75 -11.64 7.32
N GLY A 31 -9.95 -10.78 8.34
CA GLY A 31 -9.50 -11.04 9.72
C GLY A 31 -7.99 -10.87 9.93
N LYS A 32 -7.21 -10.54 8.91
CA LYS A 32 -5.76 -10.30 9.01
C LYS A 32 -5.46 -8.81 8.87
N ARG A 33 -4.68 -8.28 9.80
CA ARG A 33 -4.22 -6.88 9.74
C ARG A 33 -3.23 -6.72 8.58
N ILE A 34 -3.43 -5.70 7.76
CA ILE A 34 -2.48 -5.35 6.70
C ILE A 34 -1.22 -4.75 7.35
N PRO A 35 -0.01 -5.29 7.08
CA PRO A 35 1.21 -4.92 7.79
C PRO A 35 1.90 -3.68 7.20
N ILE A 36 1.15 -2.64 6.86
CA ILE A 36 1.69 -1.37 6.35
C ILE A 36 1.73 -0.34 7.48
N LYS A 37 2.91 0.24 7.72
CA LYS A 37 3.11 1.23 8.79
C LYS A 37 3.35 2.65 8.28
N ASN A 38 3.91 2.79 7.09
CA ASN A 38 4.25 4.06 6.47
C ASN A 38 4.33 3.93 4.94
N MET A 39 4.43 5.06 4.25
CA MET A 39 4.50 5.11 2.78
C MET A 39 5.73 4.38 2.22
N LYS A 40 6.86 4.35 2.93
CA LYS A 40 8.07 3.64 2.49
C LYS A 40 7.87 2.12 2.43
N ASP A 41 7.25 1.54 3.46
CA ASP A 41 6.93 0.10 3.50
C ASP A 41 6.00 -0.28 2.34
N TYR A 42 5.04 0.58 2.02
CA TYR A 42 4.14 0.40 0.89
C TYR A 42 4.87 0.45 -0.45
N MET A 43 5.77 1.42 -0.65
CA MET A 43 6.57 1.52 -1.90
C MET A 43 7.47 0.31 -2.12
N LEU A 44 8.06 -0.25 -1.06
CA LEU A 44 8.90 -1.45 -1.13
C LEU A 44 8.13 -2.70 -1.61
N MET A 45 6.80 -2.68 -1.65
CA MET A 45 6.02 -3.75 -2.29
C MET A 45 6.05 -3.71 -3.82
N TYR A 46 6.40 -2.56 -4.40
CA TYR A 46 6.37 -2.32 -5.84
C TYR A 46 7.75 -2.24 -6.49
N ILE A 47 8.80 -2.13 -5.67
CA ILE A 47 10.17 -1.89 -6.14
C ILE A 47 11.01 -3.10 -5.74
N GLU A 48 11.64 -3.73 -6.72
CA GLU A 48 12.56 -4.83 -6.47
C GLU A 48 13.80 -4.30 -5.74
N THR A 49 14.20 -4.97 -4.66
CA THR A 49 15.27 -4.52 -3.75
C THR A 49 16.65 -4.38 -4.41
N THR A 50 16.81 -4.86 -5.64
CA THR A 50 18.03 -4.77 -6.45
C THR A 50 18.14 -3.45 -7.21
N GLU A 51 17.06 -2.70 -7.38
CA GLU A 51 17.07 -1.42 -8.08
C GLU A 51 16.87 -0.23 -7.12
N LYS A 52 17.98 0.46 -6.87
CA LYS A 52 18.06 1.87 -6.48
C LYS A 52 17.53 2.29 -5.11
N GLU A 53 18.12 3.39 -4.68
CA GLU A 53 17.90 4.03 -3.40
C GLU A 53 16.54 4.72 -3.42
N ILE A 54 15.54 4.16 -2.74
CA ILE A 54 14.23 4.80 -2.59
C ILE A 54 14.40 6.06 -1.75
N VAL A 55 14.16 7.22 -2.36
CA VAL A 55 14.12 8.50 -1.66
C VAL A 55 12.70 8.76 -1.22
N TYR A 56 12.48 8.85 0.10
CA TYR A 56 11.18 9.17 0.69
C TYR A 56 11.27 10.46 1.50
N LYS A 57 10.26 11.31 1.37
CA LYS A 57 10.13 12.53 2.18
C LYS A 57 8.68 12.85 2.51
N LYS A 58 8.40 13.02 3.81
CA LYS A 58 7.21 13.73 4.29
C LYS A 58 7.48 15.23 4.24
N VAL A 59 6.81 15.92 3.33
CA VAL A 59 7.02 17.35 3.07
C VAL A 59 6.27 18.19 4.10
N ASN A 60 5.05 17.79 4.42
CA ASN A 60 4.20 18.38 5.47
C ASN A 60 3.06 17.40 5.80
N ASP A 61 2.09 17.82 6.62
CA ASP A 61 0.96 16.99 7.07
C ASP A 61 0.04 16.50 5.94
N ARG A 62 0.09 17.11 4.76
CA ARG A 62 -0.76 16.75 3.60
C ARG A 62 0.02 16.11 2.45
N TRP A 63 1.34 16.07 2.51
CA TRP A 63 2.18 15.67 1.38
C TRP A 63 3.31 14.75 1.81
N GLU A 64 3.29 13.56 1.23
CA GLU A 64 4.38 12.59 1.26
C GLU A 64 4.76 12.23 -0.17
N ILE A 65 6.07 12.16 -0.45
CA ILE A 65 6.60 11.91 -1.79
C ILE A 65 7.63 10.80 -1.70
N GLY A 66 7.60 9.89 -2.66
CA GLY A 66 8.63 8.88 -2.87
C GLY A 66 9.09 8.85 -4.32
N LEU A 67 10.38 8.55 -4.51
CA LEU A 67 11.04 8.43 -5.81
C LEU A 67 11.90 7.17 -5.81
N ALA A 68 11.85 6.39 -6.89
CA ALA A 68 12.62 5.18 -7.12
C ALA A 68 13.06 5.12 -8.59
#